data_AF-A0A6A8LFE7-F1
#
_entry.id   AF-A0A6A8LFE7-F1
#
_cell.length_a   1.000
_cell.length_b   1.000
_cell.length_c   1.000
_cell.angle_alpha   90.00
_cell.angle_beta   90.00
_cell.angle_gamma   90.00
#
_symmetry.space_group_name_H-M   'P 1'
#
loop_
_entity.id
_entity.type
_entity.pdbx_description
1 polymer ?
#
loop_
_entity_poly.entity_id
_entity_poly.type
_entity_poly.pdbx_seq_one_letter_code
_entity_poly.pdbx_strand_id
1 'polypeptide(L)'
;MSFTKIKQKLKEFTINAGTDPSINTNEQLKEIERNIGNQLPSDYKDFLKGYGGCYLESKKTTDEIEYDVCYKPIEKDPWMGQEDDTQLIESFYGLANDHNSLQEAINTYSDRFPRNIIPIASSAGGNEISMDIDNEKILFWDHELSHPDKDFFLIANSFEEFILSLVDEPIETDDNDSDVEIEVLDNDFAKL
;
A
#
# COMPACT_ATOMS: atom_id res chain seq x y z
N MET A 1 -13.08 11.26 13.30
CA MET A 1 -12.12 10.15 13.46
C MET A 1 -11.17 10.46 14.60
N SER A 2 -10.56 9.45 15.22
CA SER A 2 -9.70 9.56 16.40
C SER A 2 -8.30 9.02 16.09
N PHE A 3 -7.32 9.91 15.95
CA PHE A 3 -5.92 9.54 15.76
C PHE A 3 -5.38 8.65 16.90
N THR A 4 -5.98 8.70 18.09
CA THR A 4 -5.64 7.81 19.21
C THR A 4 -5.80 6.33 18.85
N LYS A 5 -6.84 5.95 18.10
CA LYS A 5 -7.07 4.56 17.69
C LYS A 5 -6.05 4.11 16.65
N ILE A 6 -5.82 4.95 15.63
CA ILE A 6 -4.76 4.75 14.62
C ILE A 6 -3.42 4.50 15.31
N LYS A 7 -3.02 5.41 16.21
CA LYS A 7 -1.78 5.29 16.97
C LYS A 7 -1.73 4.04 17.85
N GLN A 8 -2.86 3.60 18.40
CA GLN A 8 -2.89 2.38 19.21
C GLN A 8 -2.73 1.13 18.36
N LYS A 9 -3.39 1.07 17.20
CA LYS A 9 -3.30 -0.04 16.25
C LYS A 9 -1.90 -0.16 15.65
N LEU A 10 -1.30 0.96 15.24
CA LEU A 10 0.05 0.99 14.67
C LEU A 10 1.16 0.53 15.64
N LYS A 11 0.89 0.41 16.95
CA LYS A 11 1.86 -0.20 17.90
C LYS A 11 1.95 -1.72 17.78
N GLU A 12 1.01 -2.35 17.08
CA GLU A 12 1.03 -3.80 16.84
C GLU A 12 2.12 -4.19 15.82
N PHE A 13 2.58 -3.22 15.02
CA PHE A 13 3.54 -3.44 13.93
C PHE A 13 4.89 -2.77 14.22
N THR A 14 5.94 -3.36 13.65
CA THR A 14 7.25 -2.70 13.59
C THR A 14 7.25 -1.74 12.42
N ILE A 15 7.52 -0.46 12.68
CA ILE A 15 7.46 0.60 11.66
C ILE A 15 8.85 1.13 11.39
N ASN A 16 9.26 1.04 10.14
CA ASN A 16 10.49 1.65 9.64
C ASN A 16 10.15 2.96 8.93
N ALA A 17 10.34 4.06 9.65
CA ALA A 17 10.06 5.40 9.15
C ALA A 17 11.36 6.15 8.87
N GLY A 18 11.51 6.63 7.64
CA GLY A 18 12.54 7.59 7.26
C GLY A 18 12.16 8.98 7.77
N THR A 19 12.40 9.28 9.05
CA THR A 19 12.16 10.65 9.55
C THR A 19 13.37 11.52 9.26
N ASP A 20 13.23 12.51 8.39
CA ASP A 20 14.21 13.59 8.26
C ASP A 20 13.84 14.74 9.21
N PRO A 21 14.60 14.95 10.30
CA PRO A 21 14.31 15.99 11.29
C PRO A 21 14.47 17.42 10.75
N SER A 22 15.06 17.60 9.58
CA SER A 22 15.16 18.90 8.92
C SER A 22 13.86 19.34 8.24
N ILE A 23 12.91 18.42 8.07
CA ILE A 23 11.65 18.70 7.39
C ILE A 23 10.69 19.48 8.30
N ASN A 24 10.23 20.62 7.79
CA ASN A 24 9.11 21.33 8.38
C ASN A 24 7.78 20.71 7.90
N THR A 25 7.28 19.74 8.66
CA THR A 25 6.07 18.98 8.32
C THR A 25 4.85 19.87 8.08
N ASN A 26 4.70 20.97 8.81
CA ASN A 26 3.58 21.89 8.64
C ASN A 26 3.68 22.71 7.34
N GLU A 27 4.88 23.05 6.88
CA GLU A 27 5.08 23.73 5.60
C GLU A 27 4.87 22.77 4.44
N GLN A 28 5.41 21.55 4.51
CA GLN A 28 5.21 20.52 3.50
C GLN A 28 3.74 20.15 3.33
N LEU A 29 3.00 19.95 4.44
CA LEU A 29 1.56 19.69 4.38
C LEU A 29 0.79 20.83 3.70
N LYS A 30 1.12 22.09 4.01
CA LYS A 30 0.49 23.25 3.36
C LYS A 30 0.79 23.30 1.87
N GLU A 31 2.00 22.93 1.47
CA GLU A 31 2.39 22.88 0.07
C GLU A 31 1.62 21.79 -0.68
N ILE A 32 1.55 20.58 -0.13
CA ILE A 32 0.76 19.47 -0.70
C ILE A 32 -0.71 19.87 -0.83
N GLU A 33 -1.34 20.38 0.24
CA GLU A 33 -2.74 20.83 0.23
C GLU A 33 -2.98 21.95 -0.80
N ARG A 34 -2.02 22.86 -0.97
CA ARG A 34 -2.08 23.90 -2.00
C ARG A 34 -1.99 23.30 -3.41
N ASN A 35 -1.12 22.32 -3.62
CA ASN A 35 -0.87 21.70 -4.92
C ASN A 35 -2.06 20.84 -5.37
N ILE A 36 -2.66 20.08 -4.45
CA ILE A 36 -3.90 19.32 -4.71
C ILE A 36 -5.15 20.22 -4.78
N GLY A 37 -5.07 21.43 -4.20
CA GLY A 37 -6.17 22.39 -4.16
C GLY A 37 -7.30 22.00 -3.18
N ASN A 38 -7.00 21.14 -2.20
CA ASN A 38 -7.95 20.60 -1.22
C ASN A 38 -7.27 20.39 0.14
N GLN A 39 -8.05 20.17 1.19
CA GLN A 39 -7.55 19.88 2.53
C GLN A 39 -7.51 18.38 2.78
N LEU A 40 -6.41 17.89 3.35
CA LEU A 40 -6.31 16.48 3.74
C LEU A 40 -7.12 16.22 5.03
N PRO A 41 -7.67 15.01 5.20
CA PRO A 41 -8.32 14.60 6.45
C PRO A 41 -7.40 14.77 7.66
N SER A 42 -7.96 15.15 8.80
CA SER A 42 -7.16 15.51 9.98
C SER A 42 -6.35 14.35 10.55
N ASP A 43 -6.91 13.15 10.52
CA ASP A 43 -6.26 11.93 11.02
C ASP A 43 -5.11 11.48 10.12
N TYR A 44 -5.26 11.61 8.80
CA TYR A 44 -4.17 11.38 7.85
C TYR A 44 -3.05 12.41 8.00
N LYS A 45 -3.38 13.69 8.25
CA LYS A 45 -2.36 14.71 8.57
C LYS A 45 -1.58 14.37 9.85
N ASP A 46 -2.27 13.90 10.88
CA ASP A 46 -1.61 13.48 12.13
C ASP A 46 -0.74 12.24 11.91
N PHE A 47 -1.17 11.31 11.06
CA PHE A 47 -0.36 10.17 10.62
C PHE A 47 0.91 10.63 9.90
N LEU A 48 0.80 11.50 8.89
CA LEU A 48 1.94 12.04 8.16
C LEU A 48 2.95 12.76 9.06
N LYS A 49 2.48 13.46 10.10
CA LYS A 49 3.35 14.11 11.09
C LYS A 49 4.01 13.12 12.05
N GLY A 50 3.31 12.05 12.41
CA GLY A 50 3.75 11.08 13.41
C GLY A 50 4.65 9.98 12.86
N TYR A 51 4.38 9.55 11.63
CA TYR A 51 4.98 8.38 11.00
C TYR A 51 5.68 8.69 9.67
N GLY A 52 5.28 9.76 8.98
CA GLY A 52 5.86 10.11 7.68
C GLY A 52 5.66 9.01 6.65
N GLY A 53 6.64 8.86 5.76
CA GLY A 53 6.70 7.72 4.84
C GLY A 53 7.35 6.56 5.56
N CYS A 54 6.73 5.38 5.50
CA CYS A 54 7.19 4.25 6.30
C CYS A 54 6.84 2.90 5.69
N TYR A 55 7.61 1.89 6.09
CA TYR A 55 7.33 0.49 5.84
C TYR A 55 6.80 -0.14 7.12
N LEU A 56 5.85 -1.06 6.98
CA LEU A 56 5.47 -1.97 8.06
C LEU A 56 6.33 -3.22 7.88
N GLU A 57 7.28 -3.44 8.79
CA GLU A 57 8.26 -4.52 8.63
C GLU A 57 7.60 -5.88 8.85
N SER A 58 7.95 -6.82 7.98
CA SER A 58 7.66 -8.23 8.16
C SER A 58 8.28 -8.72 9.47
N LYS A 59 7.60 -9.65 10.14
CA LYS A 59 8.10 -10.24 11.37
C LYS A 59 8.30 -11.73 11.21
N LYS A 60 9.45 -12.22 11.69
CA LYS A 60 9.75 -13.65 11.74
C LYS A 60 9.51 -14.19 13.15
N THR A 61 8.74 -15.26 13.24
CA THR A 61 8.49 -15.97 14.51
C THR A 61 9.63 -16.94 14.84
N THR A 62 9.60 -17.51 16.04
CA THR A 62 10.57 -18.52 16.48
C THR A 62 10.51 -19.80 15.66
N ASP A 63 9.34 -20.09 15.06
CA ASP A 63 9.11 -21.27 14.23
C ASP A 63 9.45 -20.98 12.75
N GLU A 64 10.22 -19.92 12.50
CA GLU A 64 10.66 -19.44 11.19
C GLU A 64 9.57 -19.00 10.21
N ILE A 65 8.31 -18.96 10.65
CA ILE A 65 7.20 -18.40 9.87
C ILE A 65 7.36 -16.87 9.82
N GLU A 66 7.37 -16.33 8.61
CA GLU A 66 7.38 -14.90 8.33
C GLU A 66 5.96 -14.39 8.11
N TYR A 67 5.69 -13.19 8.59
CA TYR A 67 4.39 -12.53 8.46
C TYR A 67 4.59 -11.15 7.85
N ASP A 68 3.80 -10.86 6.83
CA ASP A 68 3.66 -9.53 6.25
C ASP A 68 2.45 -8.82 6.83
N VAL A 69 2.43 -7.49 6.68
CA VAL A 69 1.26 -6.70 7.07
C VAL A 69 0.35 -6.52 5.86
N CYS A 70 -0.88 -7.01 6.00
CA CYS A 70 -1.92 -6.93 4.99
C CYS A 70 -3.12 -6.12 5.50
N TYR A 71 -4.01 -5.71 4.60
CA TYR A 71 -5.29 -5.07 4.94
C TYR A 71 -6.47 -5.96 4.52
N LYS A 72 -7.61 -5.84 5.22
CA LYS A 72 -8.88 -6.50 4.87
C LYS A 72 -9.80 -5.53 4.12
N PRO A 73 -9.93 -5.63 2.78
CA PRO A 73 -10.72 -4.66 2.02
C PRO A 73 -12.23 -4.91 2.12
N ILE A 74 -13.02 -3.85 1.91
CA ILE A 74 -14.48 -3.94 1.73
C ILE A 74 -14.83 -4.64 0.41
N GLU A 75 -14.17 -4.25 -0.69
CA GLU A 75 -14.30 -4.83 -2.02
C GLU A 75 -13.01 -5.55 -2.39
N LYS A 76 -13.10 -6.81 -2.85
CA LYS A 76 -11.93 -7.53 -3.36
C LYS A 76 -11.45 -6.90 -4.67
N ASP A 77 -10.16 -6.66 -4.77
CA ASP A 77 -9.51 -6.27 -6.01
C ASP A 77 -9.26 -7.49 -6.93
N PRO A 78 -8.95 -7.29 -8.23
CA PRO A 78 -8.80 -8.38 -9.20
C PRO A 78 -7.60 -9.31 -8.94
N TRP A 79 -6.65 -8.91 -8.10
CA TRP A 79 -5.42 -9.65 -7.79
C TRP A 79 -5.58 -10.57 -6.59
N MET A 80 -6.68 -10.45 -5.85
CA MET A 80 -6.99 -11.35 -4.74
C MET A 80 -7.53 -12.69 -5.21
N GLY A 81 -7.00 -13.77 -4.64
CA GLY A 81 -7.53 -15.12 -4.79
C GLY A 81 -8.97 -15.23 -4.28
N GLN A 82 -9.65 -16.30 -4.73
CA GLN A 82 -11.04 -16.55 -4.35
C GLN A 82 -11.20 -16.72 -2.83
N GLU A 83 -10.24 -17.37 -2.19
CA GLU A 83 -10.24 -17.65 -0.74
C GLU A 83 -9.53 -16.57 0.08
N ASP A 84 -8.74 -15.70 -0.55
CA ASP A 84 -8.00 -14.63 0.13
C ASP A 84 -8.96 -13.60 0.73
N ASP A 85 -8.73 -13.17 1.96
CA ASP A 85 -9.51 -12.11 2.61
C ASP A 85 -8.67 -10.85 2.90
N THR A 86 -7.40 -10.87 2.49
CA THR A 86 -6.39 -9.84 2.77
C THR A 86 -5.51 -9.56 1.56
N GLN A 87 -4.95 -8.36 1.50
CA GLN A 87 -4.04 -7.92 0.45
C GLN A 87 -2.84 -7.19 1.05
N LEU A 88 -1.67 -7.33 0.43
CA LEU A 88 -0.41 -6.76 0.91
C LEU A 88 -0.39 -5.23 0.77
N ILE A 89 0.08 -4.55 1.82
CA ILE A 89 0.55 -3.17 1.76
C ILE A 89 2.08 -3.17 1.77
N GLU A 90 2.70 -2.43 0.84
CA GLU A 90 4.16 -2.39 0.78
C GLU A 90 4.73 -1.23 1.61
N SER A 91 4.28 0.00 1.35
CA SER A 91 4.79 1.17 2.04
C SER A 91 3.83 2.35 2.01
N PHE A 92 3.83 3.16 3.06
CA PHE A 92 3.14 4.44 3.09
C PHE A 92 4.00 5.55 2.53
N TYR A 93 3.37 6.44 1.77
CA TYR A 93 3.99 7.70 1.35
C TYR A 93 3.94 8.75 2.45
N GLY A 94 4.94 9.61 2.48
CA GLY A 94 5.01 10.71 3.44
C GLY A 94 5.69 11.97 2.95
N LEU A 95 5.99 12.84 3.91
CA LEU A 95 6.40 14.22 3.66
C LEU A 95 7.87 14.39 3.29
N ALA A 96 8.66 13.31 3.38
CA ALA A 96 10.05 13.33 3.00
C ALA A 96 10.20 13.38 1.48
N ASN A 97 11.28 14.01 1.01
CA ASN A 97 11.66 14.00 -0.40
C ASN A 97 12.61 12.82 -0.66
N ASP A 98 12.10 11.62 -0.41
CA ASP A 98 12.77 10.34 -0.60
C ASP A 98 11.93 9.40 -1.48
N HIS A 99 12.32 8.13 -1.59
CA HIS A 99 11.62 7.14 -2.40
C HIS A 99 10.13 6.96 -2.02
N ASN A 100 9.73 7.34 -0.81
CA ASN A 100 8.35 7.26 -0.34
C ASN A 100 7.71 8.66 -0.27
N SER A 101 8.10 9.58 -1.15
CA SER A 101 7.54 10.93 -1.17
C SER A 101 6.11 10.97 -1.69
N LEU A 102 5.18 11.46 -0.85
CA LEU A 102 3.78 11.68 -1.22
C LEU A 102 3.65 12.68 -2.36
N GLN A 103 4.47 13.74 -2.37
CA GLN A 103 4.40 14.74 -3.42
C GLN A 103 4.87 14.18 -4.77
N GLU A 104 5.92 13.35 -4.78
CA GLU A 104 6.39 12.67 -5.99
C GLU A 104 5.37 11.64 -6.49
N ALA A 105 4.74 10.87 -5.58
CA ALA A 105 3.68 9.93 -5.94
C ALA A 105 2.48 10.65 -6.57
N ILE A 106 2.00 11.73 -5.96
CA ILE A 106 0.91 12.56 -6.52
C ILE A 106 1.27 13.05 -7.93
N ASN A 107 2.49 13.55 -8.13
CA ASN A 107 2.92 14.04 -9.44
C ASN A 107 2.97 12.93 -10.48
N THR A 108 3.48 11.75 -10.10
CA THR A 108 3.64 10.57 -10.96
C THR A 108 2.30 10.10 -11.53
N TYR A 109 1.25 10.10 -10.70
CA TYR A 109 -0.07 9.58 -11.09
C TYR A 109 -1.10 10.66 -11.45
N SER A 110 -0.71 11.93 -11.46
CA SER A 110 -1.61 13.08 -11.70
C SER A 110 -2.38 13.02 -13.02
N ASP A 111 -1.83 12.41 -14.07
CA ASP A 111 -2.49 12.24 -15.36
C ASP A 111 -3.47 11.05 -15.42
N ARG A 112 -3.40 10.15 -14.42
CA ARG A 112 -4.22 8.94 -14.34
C ARG A 112 -5.31 9.02 -13.28
N PHE A 113 -5.11 9.87 -12.27
CA PHE A 113 -6.00 9.97 -11.12
C PHE A 113 -7.02 11.11 -11.32
N PRO A 114 -8.28 10.91 -10.89
CA PRO A 114 -9.19 12.03 -10.67
C PRO A 114 -8.56 13.05 -9.71
N ARG A 115 -8.88 14.34 -9.87
CA ARG A 115 -8.24 15.42 -9.11
C ARG A 115 -8.37 15.32 -7.58
N ASN A 116 -9.44 14.68 -7.10
CA ASN A 116 -9.73 14.49 -5.69
C ASN A 116 -9.13 13.20 -5.12
N ILE A 117 -8.51 12.36 -5.95
CA ILE A 117 -7.91 11.10 -5.52
C ILE A 117 -6.39 11.26 -5.52
N ILE A 118 -5.74 10.86 -4.43
CA ILE A 118 -4.29 10.86 -4.30
C ILE A 118 -3.78 9.49 -3.86
N PRO A 119 -2.59 9.06 -4.31
CA PRO A 119 -1.93 7.88 -3.74
C PRO A 119 -1.49 8.18 -2.30
N ILE A 120 -1.61 7.21 -1.40
CA ILE A 120 -1.20 7.32 0.01
C ILE A 120 -0.28 6.19 0.47
N ALA A 121 -0.25 5.07 -0.26
CA ALA A 121 0.63 3.95 -0.04
C ALA A 121 0.78 3.11 -1.32
N SER A 122 1.92 2.44 -1.49
CA SER A 122 2.14 1.49 -2.58
C SER A 122 1.60 0.09 -2.25
N SER A 123 1.19 -0.62 -3.29
CA SER A 123 0.81 -2.04 -3.24
C SER A 123 1.53 -2.81 -4.36
N ALA A 124 1.58 -4.13 -4.22
CA ALA A 124 2.36 -5.00 -5.11
C ALA A 124 1.98 -4.83 -6.59
N GLY A 125 2.97 -4.96 -7.47
CA GLY A 125 2.77 -4.88 -8.92
C GLY A 125 2.67 -3.46 -9.49
N GLY A 126 3.05 -2.44 -8.72
CA GLY A 126 2.92 -1.04 -9.12
C GLY A 126 1.51 -0.48 -8.95
N ASN A 127 0.68 -1.18 -8.16
CA ASN A 127 -0.64 -0.76 -7.76
C ASN A 127 -0.55 0.25 -6.61
N GLU A 128 -1.63 1.00 -6.37
CA GLU A 128 -1.63 2.07 -5.37
C GLU A 128 -2.82 1.95 -4.43
N ILE A 129 -2.58 2.20 -3.14
CA ILE A 129 -3.63 2.51 -2.19
C ILE A 129 -3.81 4.02 -2.18
N SER A 130 -5.04 4.44 -2.46
CA SER A 130 -5.39 5.83 -2.76
C SER A 130 -6.45 6.35 -1.80
N MET A 131 -6.52 7.67 -1.63
CA MET A 131 -7.53 8.37 -0.85
C MET A 131 -8.34 9.29 -1.75
N ASP A 132 -9.66 9.08 -1.77
CA ASP A 132 -10.61 10.10 -2.23
C ASP A 132 -10.78 11.13 -1.12
N ILE A 133 -10.18 12.31 -1.30
CA ILE A 133 -10.13 13.37 -0.29
C ILE A 133 -11.53 13.94 -0.01
N ASP A 134 -12.41 14.00 -1.01
CA ASP A 134 -13.74 14.60 -0.86
C ASP A 134 -14.69 13.70 -0.07
N ASN A 135 -14.55 12.39 -0.23
CA ASN A 135 -15.38 11.40 0.45
C ASN A 135 -14.67 10.69 1.62
N GLU A 136 -13.39 10.99 1.84
CA GLU A 136 -12.48 10.36 2.81
C GLU A 136 -12.33 8.83 2.64
N LYS A 137 -12.72 8.28 1.49
CA LYS A 137 -12.67 6.84 1.20
C LYS A 137 -11.27 6.40 0.83
N ILE A 138 -10.92 5.17 1.18
CA ILE A 138 -9.66 4.53 0.77
C ILE A 138 -9.98 3.52 -0.32
N LEU A 139 -9.21 3.59 -1.41
CA LEU A 139 -9.41 2.84 -2.63
C LEU A 139 -8.13 2.07 -2.96
N PHE A 140 -8.25 0.85 -3.47
CA PHE A 140 -7.18 0.20 -4.21
C PHE A 140 -7.27 0.61 -5.67
N TRP A 141 -6.14 0.95 -6.28
CA TRP A 141 -6.03 1.31 -7.68
C TRP A 141 -5.20 0.27 -8.44
N ASP A 142 -5.82 -0.32 -9.47
CA ASP A 142 -5.17 -1.25 -10.37
C ASP A 142 -4.48 -0.50 -11.52
N HIS A 143 -3.15 -0.56 -11.54
CA HIS A 143 -2.33 0.10 -12.54
C HIS A 143 -2.48 -0.51 -13.95
N GLU A 144 -2.88 -1.78 -14.06
CA GLU A 144 -3.02 -2.45 -15.36
C GLU A 144 -4.34 -2.13 -16.05
N LEU A 145 -5.36 -1.72 -15.29
CA LEU A 145 -6.62 -1.30 -15.86
C LEU A 145 -6.50 0.09 -16.50
N SER A 146 -7.17 0.24 -17.64
CA SER A 146 -7.15 1.45 -18.48
C SER A 146 -8.54 2.10 -18.60
N HIS A 147 -9.44 1.81 -17.66
CA HIS A 147 -10.83 2.26 -17.69
C HIS A 147 -11.12 3.09 -16.43
N PRO A 148 -11.10 4.44 -16.52
CA PRO A 148 -11.15 5.33 -15.34
C PRO A 148 -12.26 5.05 -14.32
N ASP A 149 -13.38 4.48 -14.76
CA ASP A 149 -14.55 4.16 -13.92
C ASP A 149 -14.46 2.80 -13.19
N LYS A 150 -13.42 2.00 -13.45
CA LYS A 150 -13.25 0.63 -12.95
C LYS A 150 -11.87 0.32 -12.39
N ASP A 151 -10.96 1.29 -12.43
CA ASP A 151 -9.59 1.07 -11.96
C ASP A 151 -9.51 1.17 -10.41
N PHE A 152 -10.57 1.62 -9.74
CA PHE A 152 -10.62 1.83 -8.29
C PHE A 152 -11.62 0.91 -7.58
N PHE A 153 -11.20 0.29 -6.49
CA PHE A 153 -11.98 -0.62 -5.64
C PHE A 153 -12.04 -0.09 -4.21
N LEU A 154 -13.21 -0.06 -3.58
CA LEU A 154 -13.36 0.47 -2.23
C LEU A 154 -12.77 -0.49 -1.20
N ILE A 155 -11.72 -0.07 -0.48
CA ILE A 155 -11.09 -0.92 0.54
C ILE A 155 -11.42 -0.47 1.97
N ALA A 156 -11.72 0.81 2.21
CA ALA A 156 -12.23 1.29 3.50
C ALA A 156 -13.04 2.59 3.35
N ASN A 157 -13.98 2.86 4.27
CA ASN A 157 -14.75 4.11 4.25
C ASN A 157 -14.00 5.29 4.89
N SER A 158 -12.82 5.04 5.47
CA SER A 158 -12.00 6.06 6.11
C SER A 158 -10.56 5.60 6.28
N PHE A 159 -9.64 6.57 6.47
CA PHE A 159 -8.26 6.26 6.84
C PHE A 159 -8.17 5.55 8.19
N GLU A 160 -8.96 5.95 9.20
CA GLU A 160 -9.06 5.21 10.48
C GLU A 160 -9.47 3.74 10.25
N GLU A 161 -10.52 3.48 9.46
CA GLU A 161 -10.98 2.12 9.18
C GLU A 161 -9.92 1.30 8.44
N PHE A 162 -9.24 1.90 7.45
CA PHE A 162 -8.16 1.25 6.73
C PHE A 162 -7.03 0.81 7.68
N ILE A 163 -6.52 1.71 8.52
CA ILE A 163 -5.48 1.35 9.49
C ILE A 163 -5.97 0.27 10.48
N LEU A 164 -7.23 0.34 10.92
CA LEU A 164 -7.80 -0.66 11.81
C LEU A 164 -7.98 -2.04 11.15
N SER A 165 -8.07 -2.09 9.83
CA SER A 165 -8.17 -3.33 9.05
C SER A 165 -6.83 -4.09 8.90
N LEU A 166 -5.70 -3.44 9.25
CA LEU A 166 -4.39 -4.04 9.11
C LEU A 166 -4.22 -5.26 10.01
N VAL A 167 -3.61 -6.31 9.48
CA VAL A 167 -3.34 -7.59 10.16
C VAL A 167 -2.01 -8.17 9.72
N ASP A 168 -1.39 -8.97 10.57
CA ASP A 168 -0.26 -9.81 10.16
C ASP A 168 -0.79 -11.09 9.52
N GLU A 169 -0.39 -11.35 8.28
CA GLU A 169 -0.74 -12.58 7.54
C GLU A 169 0.54 -13.38 7.27
N PRO A 170 0.51 -14.71 7.46
CA PRO A 170 1.68 -15.55 7.21
C PRO A 170 2.01 -15.53 5.71
N ILE A 171 3.29 -15.38 5.39
CA ILE A 171 3.77 -15.54 4.02
C ILE A 171 3.74 -17.04 3.71
N GLU A 172 2.92 -17.45 2.74
CA GLU A 172 2.99 -18.81 2.22
C GLU A 172 4.33 -18.98 1.49
N THR A 173 5.25 -19.70 2.12
CA THR A 173 6.44 -20.18 1.43
C THR A 173 6.03 -21.36 0.56
N ASP A 174 6.11 -21.20 -0.76
CA ASP A 174 6.00 -22.31 -1.71
C ASP A 174 7.12 -23.32 -1.40
N ASP A 175 6.85 -24.29 -0.52
CA ASP A 175 7.69 -25.47 -0.29
C ASP A 175 7.54 -26.50 -1.44
N ASN A 176 6.96 -26.11 -2.58
CA ASN A 176 6.94 -26.88 -3.81
C ASN A 176 8.09 -26.46 -4.73
N ASP A 177 9.33 -26.65 -4.24
CA ASP A 177 10.42 -27.06 -5.12
C ASP A 177 10.17 -28.54 -5.47
N SER A 178 9.07 -28.81 -6.19
CA SER A 178 8.81 -30.12 -6.75
C SER A 178 9.88 -30.33 -7.81
N ASP A 179 10.86 -31.19 -7.49
CA ASP A 179 11.85 -31.73 -8.42
C ASP A 179 11.27 -31.82 -9.83
N VAL A 180 11.64 -30.86 -10.68
CA VAL A 180 11.39 -30.97 -12.11
C VAL A 180 12.34 -32.07 -12.58
N GLU A 181 11.86 -33.32 -12.58
CA GLU A 181 12.47 -34.38 -13.37
C GLU A 181 12.39 -33.94 -14.84
N ILE A 182 13.48 -33.32 -15.31
CA ILE A 182 13.72 -33.12 -16.72
C ILE A 182 13.90 -34.52 -17.31
N GLU A 183 12.80 -35.11 -17.82
CA GLU A 183 12.91 -36.19 -18.80
C GLU A 183 13.59 -35.60 -20.04
N VAL A 184 14.89 -35.84 -20.16
CA VAL A 184 15.62 -35.63 -21.39
C VAL A 184 15.07 -36.61 -22.42
N LEU A 185 14.10 -36.16 -23.20
CA LEU A 185 13.69 -36.87 -24.41
C LEU A 185 14.85 -36.80 -25.40
N ASP A 186 15.62 -37.89 -25.49
CA ASP A 186 16.56 -38.16 -26.58
C ASP A 186 15.78 -38.22 -27.91
N ASN A 187 15.52 -37.06 -28.48
CA ASN A 187 15.11 -36.92 -29.87
C ASN A 187 16.34 -36.95 -30.75
N ASP A 188 16.85 -38.15 -31.00
CA ASP A 188 17.83 -38.41 -32.04
C ASP A 188 17.15 -38.27 -33.42
N PHE A 189 16.92 -37.02 -33.81
CA PHE A 189 16.64 -36.62 -35.18
C PHE A 189 17.96 -36.59 -35.97
N ALA A 190 18.47 -37.77 -36.35
CA ALA A 190 19.40 -37.88 -37.46
C ALA A 190 18.60 -38.24 -38.72
N LYS A 191 18.20 -37.19 -39.46
CA LYS A 191 17.80 -37.29 -40.87
C LYS A 191 19.02 -37.51 -41.75
N LEU A 192 18.79 -38.29 -42.82
CA LEU A 192 19.47 -38.38 -44.12
C LEU A 192 20.69 -39.29 -44.24
#